data_AF-B1C3A2-F1
#
_entry.id   AF-B1C3A2-F1
#
_cell.length_a   1.000
_cell.length_b   1.000
_cell.length_c   1.000
_cell.angle_alpha   90.00
_cell.angle_beta   90.00
_cell.angle_gamma   90.00
#
_symmetry.space_group_name_H-M   'P 1'
#
loop_
_entity.id
_entity.type
_entity.pdbx_description
1 polymer ?
#
loop_
_entity_poly.entity_id
_entity_poly.type
_entity_poly.pdbx_seq_one_letter_code
_entity_poly.pdbx_strand_id
1 'polypeptide(L)' 'MDDQLRYYLRYHPHWYLILSRYPQEYNRLIQEYKDEKNQHFIDKIEQVSMLINMVEMML' A
#
# COMPACT_ATOMS: atom_id res chain seq x y z
N MET A 1 -16.72 6.70 -1.11
CA MET A 1 -16.07 5.42 -1.45
C MET A 1 -14.67 5.76 -1.88
N ASP A 2 -13.67 5.29 -1.13
CA ASP A 2 -12.28 5.73 -1.15
C ASP A 2 -11.68 5.73 -2.58
N ASP A 3 -11.40 6.92 -3.13
CA ASP A 3 -10.84 7.04 -4.48
C ASP A 3 -9.51 6.28 -4.59
N GLN A 4 -8.75 6.20 -3.50
CA GLN A 4 -7.50 5.44 -3.45
C GLN A 4 -7.74 3.93 -3.61
N LEU A 5 -8.80 3.38 -3.01
CA LEU A 5 -9.15 1.97 -3.17
C LEU A 5 -9.61 1.66 -4.61
N ARG A 6 -10.30 2.60 -5.27
CA ARG A 6 -10.64 2.48 -6.70
C ARG A 6 -9.40 2.47 -7.58
N TYR A 7 -8.42 3.33 -7.32
CA TYR A 7 -7.14 3.29 -8.02
C TYR A 7 -6.40 1.99 -7.76
N TYR A 8 -6.36 1.53 -6.50
CA TYR A 8 -5.75 0.26 -6.13
C TYR A 8 -6.34 -0.91 -6.91
N LEU A 9 -7.67 -1.04 -6.94
CA LEU A 9 -8.37 -2.05 -7.73
C LEU A 9 -7.99 -2.03 -9.22
N ARG A 10 -7.72 -0.84 -9.79
CA ARG A 10 -7.28 -0.71 -11.19
C ARG A 10 -5.91 -1.34 -11.45
N TYR A 11 -5.01 -1.31 -10.47
CA TYR A 11 -3.68 -1.93 -10.56
C TYR A 11 -3.69 -3.41 -10.15
N HIS A 12 -4.71 -3.86 -9.42
CA HIS A 12 -4.87 -5.26 -8.99
C HIS A 12 -6.11 -5.91 -9.62
N PRO A 13 -6.11 -6.20 -10.93
CA PRO A 13 -7.31 -6.64 -11.64
C PRO A 13 -7.83 -8.01 -11.20
N HIS A 14 -6.99 -8.83 -10.57
CA HIS A 14 -7.38 -10.13 -10.01
C HIS A 14 -8.50 -9.99 -8.98
N TRP A 15 -8.55 -8.87 -8.24
CA TRP A 15 -9.60 -8.58 -7.28
C TRP A 15 -10.97 -8.37 -7.95
N TYR A 16 -11.05 -7.88 -9.19
CA TYR A 16 -12.33 -7.83 -9.90
C TYR A 16 -12.91 -9.22 -10.13
N LEU A 17 -12.07 -10.19 -10.49
CA LEU A 17 -12.49 -11.58 -10.69
C LEU A 17 -12.93 -12.23 -9.37
N ILE A 18 -12.14 -12.04 -8.30
CA ILE A 18 -12.45 -12.58 -6.98
C ILE A 18 -13.75 -11.99 -6.45
N LEU A 19 -13.88 -10.66 -6.44
CA LEU A 19 -15.06 -9.99 -5.90
C LEU A 19 -16.33 -10.26 -6.73
N SER A 20 -16.20 -10.55 -8.03
CA SER A 20 -17.35 -10.95 -8.85
C SER A 20 -17.96 -12.28 -8.42
N ARG A 21 -17.17 -13.19 -7.84
CA ARG A 21 -17.59 -14.54 -7.42
C ARG A 21 -17.77 -14.66 -5.91
N TYR A 22 -16.97 -13.92 -5.16
CA TYR A 22 -16.87 -13.99 -3.70
C TYR A 22 -16.86 -12.57 -3.12
N PRO A 23 -18.03 -11.89 -3.06
CA PRO A 23 -18.11 -10.54 -2.52
C PRO A 23 -17.68 -10.44 -1.05
N GLN A 24 -17.72 -11.54 -0.28
CA GLN A 24 -17.23 -11.61 1.09
C GLN A 24 -15.72 -11.36 1.23
N GLU A 25 -14.93 -11.58 0.17
CA GLU A 25 -13.48 -11.33 0.17
C GLU A 25 -13.14 -9.83 0.15
N TYR A 26 -14.14 -8.95 0.09
CA TYR A 26 -13.92 -7.49 0.15
C TYR A 26 -13.17 -7.04 1.40
N ASN A 27 -13.38 -7.69 2.54
CA ASN A 27 -12.61 -7.37 3.76
C ASN A 27 -11.12 -7.71 3.61
N ARG A 28 -10.81 -8.77 2.85
CA ARG A 28 -9.45 -9.19 2.57
C ARG A 28 -8.75 -8.21 1.62
N LEU A 29 -9.46 -7.73 0.59
CA LEU A 29 -8.98 -6.61 -0.26
C LEU A 29 -8.59 -5.40 0.59
N ILE A 30 -9.46 -5.00 1.53
CA ILE A 30 -9.19 -3.83 2.39
C ILE A 30 -7.95 -4.06 3.27
N GLN A 31 -7.77 -5.28 3.79
CA GLN A 31 -6.58 -5.61 4.58
C GLN A 31 -5.32 -5.53 3.72
N GLU A 32 -5.32 -6.17 2.54
CA GLU A 32 -4.19 -6.13 1.60
C GLU A 32 -3.80 -4.69 1.24
N TYR A 33 -4.79 -3.86 0.89
CA TYR A 33 -4.58 -2.45 0.60
C TYR A 33 -3.96 -1.67 1.77
N LYS A 34 -4.39 -1.94 3.00
CA LYS A 34 -3.85 -1.28 4.20
C LYS A 34 -2.42 -1.73 4.50
N ASP A 35 -2.15 -3.02 4.35
CA ASP A 35 -0.85 -3.61 4.63
C ASP A 35 0.20 -3.08 3.65
N GLU A 36 -0.11 -3.04 2.36
CA GLU A 36 0.76 -2.48 1.32
C GLU A 36 1.01 -0.97 1.54
N LYS A 37 -0.03 -0.22 1.92
CA LYS A 37 0.11 1.20 2.25
C LYS A 37 1.00 1.42 3.48
N ASN A 38 0.90 0.56 4.50
CA ASN A 38 1.74 0.62 5.69
C ASN A 38 3.20 0.29 5.37
N GLN A 39 3.45 -0.74 4.56
CA GLN A 39 4.80 -1.08 4.10
C GLN A 39 5.43 0.08 3.35
N HIS A 40 4.73 0.67 2.37
CA HIS A 40 5.20 1.85 1.66
C HIS A 40 5.50 3.06 2.56
N PHE A 41 4.77 3.20 3.67
CA PHE A 41 5.04 4.26 4.64
C PHE A 41 6.32 3.97 5.44
N ILE A 42 6.52 2.72 5.87
CA ILE A 42 7.73 2.29 6.56
C ILE A 42 8.95 2.49 5.66
N ASP A 43 8.89 2.06 4.39
CA ASP A 43 9.97 2.24 3.43
C ASP A 43 10.37 3.71 3.27
N LYS A 44 9.38 4.62 3.26
CA LYS A 44 9.63 6.06 3.17
C LYS A 44 10.32 6.59 4.42
N ILE A 45 9.96 6.11 5.61
CA ILE A 45 10.64 6.47 6.85
C ILE A 45 12.09 6.01 6.79
N GLU A 46 12.35 4.77 6.39
CA GLU A 46 13.71 4.24 6.27
C GLU A 46 14.55 5.06 5.28
N GLN A 47 13.98 5.45 4.13
CA GLN A 47 14.65 6.33 3.17
C GLN A 47 15.02 7.68 3.78
N VAL A 48 14.11 8.29 4.55
CA VAL A 48 14.38 9.56 5.25
C VAL A 48 15.46 9.37 6.30
N SER A 49 15.42 8.29 7.08
CA SER A 49 16.47 7.97 8.06
C SER A 49 17.84 7.79 7.40
N MET A 50 17.91 7.12 6.25
CA MET A 50 19.15 6.99 5.47
C MET A 50 19.69 8.35 5.02
N LEU A 51 18.81 9.23 4.52
CA LEU A 51 19.20 10.58 4.10
C LEU A 51 19.73 11.41 5.27
N ILE A 52 19.09 11.34 6.45
CA ILE A 52 19.55 12.03 7.66
C ILE A 52 20.96 11.53 8.04
N ASN A 53 21.16 10.21 8.08
CA ASN A 53 22.47 9.63 8.40
C ASN A 53 23.58 10.06 7.42
N MET A 54 23.26 10.19 6.13
CA MET A 54 24.22 10.69 5.13
C MET A 54 24.61 12.14 5.37
N VAL A 55 23.65 12.99 5.77
CA VAL A 55 23.91 14.40 6.11
C VAL A 55 24.73 14.51 7.39
N GLU A 56 24.42 13.69 8.41
CA GLU A 56 25.20 13.66 9.66
C GLU A 56 26.66 13.27 9.44
N MET A 57 26.96 12.37 8.50
CA MET A 57 28.34 11.99 8.15
C MET A 57 29.12 13.07 7.37
N MET A 58 28.43 14.08 6.82
CA MET A 58 29.07 15.20 6.11
C MET A 58 29.35 16.42 6.99
N LEU A 59 28.84 16.44 8.23
CA LEU A 59 29.06 17.49 9.24
C LEU A 59 30.21 17.12 10.19
#